data_AF-A0A7K0S1V1-F1
#
_entry.id   AF-A0A7K0S1V1-F1
#
_cell.length_a   1.000
_cell.length_b   1.000
_cell.length_c   1.000
_cell.angle_alpha   90.00
_cell.angle_beta   90.00
_cell.angle_gamma   90.00
#
_symmetry.space_group_name_H-M   'P 1'
#
loop_
_entity.id
_entity.type
_entity.pdbx_description
1 polymer ?
#
loop_
_entity_poly.entity_id
_entity_poly.type
_entity_poly.pdbx_seq_one_letter_code
_entity_poly.pdbx_strand_id
1 'polypeptide(L)'
;MNTMDPHANPGAVAAEFEQRQQTLEEQLLSPLAARSWPAHRLVDEPDCGLRSPLQRDRDRIVHCKAFRRLKHKTQVFVSPEGDHYRTRLTHTIEVTQIARTVARALRLNEDLTEAVGLGHDLGHPPFGHIGEAVLDKCLKERFDGGFRHYEQSLRVVDVLERDGLGLNLTEDVRDGIACHSGRAPAPRTLEGAIVRLVDRIAYINHDIDDATRAGVVSEGDLPLGPINALGQTGSARIDYLVHDLVEHSQAAGAIVQGEEAGAAMDELRTWMFDKVYLGESARAEHSRIERVITTLFNHYANDPDRIPDAGGAPGASLDRRVTDYLAGMTDRYCIRVFEQLTVPESFAA
;
A
#
# COMPACT_ATOMS: atom_id res chain seq x y z
N MET A 1 -4.34 26.41 32.38
CA MET A 1 -5.42 25.43 32.57
C MET A 1 -4.75 24.08 32.76
N ASN A 2 -4.85 23.49 33.96
CA ASN A 2 -4.42 22.12 34.20
C ASN A 2 -5.31 21.22 33.32
N THR A 3 -4.81 20.78 32.18
CA THR A 3 -5.41 19.69 31.42
C THR A 3 -5.34 18.47 32.34
N MET A 4 -6.47 18.06 32.93
CA MET A 4 -6.55 16.75 33.56
C MET A 4 -6.12 15.75 32.50
N ASP A 5 -5.02 15.04 32.74
CA ASP A 5 -4.65 13.91 31.91
C ASP A 5 -5.75 12.85 32.11
N PRO A 6 -6.59 12.56 31.10
CA PRO A 6 -7.64 11.55 31.23
C PRO A 6 -7.07 10.15 31.49
N HIS A 7 -5.76 9.95 31.32
CA HIS A 7 -5.04 8.72 31.65
C HIS A 7 -4.58 8.66 33.11
N ALA A 8 -4.58 9.76 33.87
CA ALA A 8 -4.10 9.78 35.26
C ALA A 8 -5.05 9.10 36.25
N ASN A 9 -6.32 8.89 35.88
CA ASN A 9 -7.29 8.15 36.68
C ASN A 9 -8.27 7.38 35.77
N PRO A 10 -7.83 6.26 35.17
CA PRO A 10 -8.68 5.50 34.25
C PRO A 10 -9.86 4.88 34.99
N GLY A 11 -11.04 4.93 34.39
CA GLY A 11 -12.18 4.14 34.89
C GLY A 11 -11.89 2.64 34.81
N ALA A 12 -12.59 1.82 35.61
CA ALA A 12 -12.35 0.38 35.72
C ALA A 12 -12.26 -0.35 34.37
N VAL A 13 -13.13 0.00 33.41
CA VAL A 13 -13.12 -0.58 32.05
C VAL A 13 -11.77 -0.39 31.36
N ALA A 14 -11.18 0.80 31.48
CA ALA A 14 -9.92 1.13 30.84
C ALA A 14 -8.72 0.54 31.59
N ALA A 15 -8.80 0.45 32.92
CA ALA A 15 -7.77 -0.18 33.75
C ALA A 15 -7.64 -1.70 33.48
N GLU A 16 -8.75 -2.38 33.18
CA GLU A 16 -8.79 -3.83 32.94
C GLU A 16 -8.74 -4.21 31.45
N PHE A 17 -8.70 -3.23 30.55
CA PHE A 17 -8.82 -3.47 29.10
C PHE A 17 -7.68 -4.35 28.56
N GLU A 18 -6.44 -3.96 28.83
CA GLU A 18 -5.25 -4.66 28.33
C GLU A 18 -5.23 -6.12 28.78
N GLN A 19 -5.35 -6.38 30.09
CA GLN A 19 -5.31 -7.74 30.64
C GLN A 19 -6.42 -8.63 30.03
N ARG A 20 -7.62 -8.07 29.85
CA ARG A 20 -8.73 -8.78 29.21
C ARG A 20 -8.44 -9.10 27.75
N GLN A 21 -7.85 -8.18 26.98
CA GLN A 21 -7.48 -8.44 25.59
C GLN A 21 -6.36 -9.48 25.49
N GLN A 22 -5.32 -9.38 26.32
CA GLN A 22 -4.24 -10.39 26.37
C GLN A 22 -4.78 -11.79 26.67
N THR A 23 -5.71 -11.91 27.63
CA THR A 23 -6.36 -13.18 27.96
C THR A 23 -7.16 -13.76 26.78
N LEU A 24 -7.88 -12.91 26.04
CA LEU A 24 -8.59 -13.34 24.82
C LEU A 24 -7.63 -13.75 23.70
N GLU A 25 -6.54 -13.01 23.50
CA GLU A 25 -5.52 -13.36 22.53
C GLU A 25 -4.90 -14.74 22.83
N GLU A 26 -4.55 -15.02 24.10
CA GLU A 26 -4.00 -16.32 24.52
C GLU A 26 -4.95 -17.48 24.25
N GLN A 27 -6.27 -17.26 24.40
CA GLN A 27 -7.28 -18.29 24.20
C GLN A 27 -7.63 -18.51 22.72
N LEU A 28 -7.64 -17.44 21.93
CA LEU A 28 -8.22 -17.46 20.59
C LEU A 28 -7.19 -17.52 19.46
N LEU A 29 -6.04 -16.86 19.63
CA LEU A 29 -5.03 -16.78 18.56
C LEU A 29 -4.11 -18.00 18.57
N SER A 30 -3.69 -18.38 17.37
CA SER A 30 -2.64 -19.36 17.12
C SER A 30 -1.35 -19.00 17.91
N PRO A 31 -0.57 -20.00 18.38
CA PRO A 31 0.76 -19.74 18.93
C PRO A 31 1.71 -19.04 17.97
N LEU A 32 1.45 -19.13 16.66
CA LEU A 32 2.23 -18.47 15.61
C LEU A 32 1.80 -17.02 15.35
N ALA A 33 0.69 -16.57 15.94
CA ALA A 33 0.18 -15.21 15.76
C ALA A 33 1.04 -14.19 16.51
N ALA A 34 1.23 -13.02 15.89
CA ALA A 34 1.80 -11.87 16.59
C ALA A 34 0.84 -11.40 17.70
N ARG A 35 1.41 -10.96 18.82
CA ARG A 35 0.64 -10.46 19.97
C ARG A 35 0.55 -8.94 19.92
N SER A 36 -0.56 -8.38 20.39
CA SER A 36 -0.70 -6.91 20.41
C SER A 36 0.21 -6.23 21.44
N TRP A 37 0.65 -6.98 22.47
CA TRP A 37 1.57 -6.54 23.53
C TRP A 37 2.74 -7.52 23.72
N PRO A 38 3.89 -7.05 24.22
CA PRO A 38 4.24 -5.64 24.44
C PRO A 38 4.46 -4.90 23.12
N ALA A 39 4.12 -3.60 23.09
CA ALA A 39 4.34 -2.77 21.91
C ALA A 39 5.78 -2.26 21.85
N HIS A 40 6.45 -2.48 20.72
CA HIS A 40 7.75 -1.90 20.45
C HIS A 40 7.61 -0.77 19.43
N ARG A 41 8.00 0.45 19.82
CA ARG A 41 7.93 1.66 18.99
C ARG A 41 9.30 2.34 18.96
N LEU A 42 9.54 3.20 17.96
CA LEU A 42 10.78 3.97 17.91
C LEU A 42 10.87 5.00 19.04
N VAL A 43 9.74 5.63 19.36
CA VAL A 43 9.61 6.55 20.48
C VAL A 43 8.62 5.94 21.46
N ASP A 44 9.08 5.68 22.67
CA ASP A 44 8.23 5.15 23.74
C ASP A 44 7.06 6.10 24.01
N GLU A 45 5.87 5.53 24.10
CA GLU A 45 4.66 6.23 24.46
C GLU A 45 3.78 5.31 25.31
N PRO A 46 3.00 5.86 26.26
CA PRO A 46 2.12 5.04 27.08
C PRO A 46 1.02 4.42 26.21
N ASP A 47 0.59 3.21 26.60
CA ASP A 47 -0.49 2.50 25.95
C ASP A 47 -1.86 3.18 26.17
N CYS A 48 -2.77 2.93 25.24
CA CYS A 48 -4.13 3.46 25.33
C CYS A 48 -4.97 2.51 26.18
N GLY A 49 -5.65 3.04 27.20
CA GLY A 49 -6.52 2.22 28.05
C GLY A 49 -7.76 1.63 27.37
N LEU A 50 -8.01 1.88 26.08
CA LEU A 50 -9.21 1.39 25.38
C LEU A 50 -8.95 0.86 23.96
N ARG A 51 -7.69 0.85 23.50
CA ARG A 51 -7.32 0.36 22.17
C ARG A 51 -5.99 -0.36 22.28
N SER A 52 -5.89 -1.53 21.64
CA SER A 52 -4.62 -2.23 21.55
C SER A 52 -3.59 -1.38 20.78
N PRO A 53 -2.27 -1.62 20.97
CA PRO A 53 -1.23 -0.94 20.21
C PRO A 53 -1.42 -1.03 18.69
N LEU A 54 -1.88 -2.17 18.19
CA LEU A 54 -2.15 -2.42 16.77
C LEU A 54 -3.40 -1.67 16.27
N GLN A 55 -4.46 -1.60 17.09
CA GLN A 55 -5.63 -0.77 16.79
C GLN A 55 -5.27 0.72 16.72
N ARG A 56 -4.38 1.19 17.59
CA ARG A 56 -3.89 2.57 17.52
C ARG A 56 -3.11 2.83 16.23
N ASP A 57 -2.32 1.88 15.77
CA ASP A 57 -1.57 1.99 14.52
C ASP A 57 -2.50 2.06 13.32
N ARG A 58 -3.48 1.17 13.26
CA ARG A 58 -4.56 1.22 12.26
C ARG A 58 -5.21 2.60 12.21
N ASP A 59 -5.64 3.11 13.37
CA ASP A 59 -6.32 4.40 13.45
C ASP A 59 -5.39 5.54 12.97
N ARG A 60 -4.11 5.52 13.35
CA ARG A 60 -3.11 6.50 12.89
C ARG A 60 -2.95 6.49 11.38
N ILE A 61 -2.90 5.31 10.76
CA ILE A 61 -2.80 5.15 9.32
C ILE A 61 -4.04 5.73 8.63
N VAL A 62 -5.24 5.32 9.04
CA VAL A 62 -6.50 5.77 8.41
C VAL A 62 -6.67 7.30 8.48
N HIS A 63 -6.19 7.94 9.55
CA HIS A 63 -6.31 9.37 9.73
C HIS A 63 -5.18 10.20 9.08
N CYS A 64 -4.13 9.59 8.53
CA CYS A 64 -2.99 10.30 7.98
C CYS A 64 -3.30 10.97 6.62
N LYS A 65 -2.47 11.96 6.22
CA LYS A 65 -2.68 12.69 4.95
C LYS A 65 -2.46 11.76 3.76
N ALA A 66 -1.44 10.90 3.79
CA ALA A 66 -1.13 9.96 2.71
C ALA A 66 -2.27 8.96 2.43
N PHE A 67 -2.91 8.41 3.47
CA PHE A 67 -4.04 7.49 3.30
C PHE A 67 -5.22 8.16 2.58
N ARG A 68 -5.56 9.40 2.96
CA ARG A 68 -6.61 10.18 2.26
C ARG A 68 -6.28 10.43 0.79
N ARG A 69 -5.00 10.58 0.44
CA ARG A 69 -4.56 10.80 -0.95
C ARG A 69 -4.71 9.55 -1.82
N LEU A 70 -4.77 8.35 -1.25
CA LEU A 70 -5.01 7.11 -2.00
C LEU A 70 -6.32 7.15 -2.81
N LYS A 71 -7.33 7.89 -2.34
CA LYS A 71 -8.59 8.15 -3.07
C LYS A 71 -8.37 8.83 -4.43
N HIS A 72 -7.27 9.57 -4.57
CA HIS A 72 -6.97 10.38 -5.75
C HIS A 72 -5.69 9.90 -6.46
N LYS A 73 -5.28 8.65 -6.20
CA LYS A 73 -4.20 7.95 -6.90
C LYS A 73 -4.77 6.76 -7.63
N THR A 74 -4.47 6.68 -8.90
CA THR A 74 -4.83 5.57 -9.76
C THR A 74 -4.06 4.32 -9.35
N GLN A 75 -4.71 3.16 -9.47
CA GLN A 75 -4.05 1.87 -9.33
C GLN A 75 -3.27 1.51 -10.62
N VAL A 76 -3.98 1.19 -11.72
CA VAL A 76 -3.38 0.79 -13.00
C VAL A 76 -3.72 1.72 -14.17
N PHE A 77 -5.00 2.01 -14.42
CA PHE A 77 -5.41 2.74 -15.63
C PHE A 77 -5.53 4.23 -15.38
N VAL A 78 -4.63 5.01 -15.98
CA VAL A 78 -4.62 6.48 -15.87
C VAL A 78 -5.85 7.05 -16.57
N SER A 79 -6.93 7.12 -15.79
CA SER A 79 -8.21 7.77 -16.08
C SER A 79 -8.77 7.54 -17.50
N PRO A 80 -9.27 6.33 -17.82
CA PRO A 80 -10.31 6.25 -18.84
C PRO A 80 -11.54 6.97 -18.26
N GLU A 81 -12.27 7.73 -19.06
CA GLU A 81 -13.34 8.65 -18.65
C GLU A 81 -14.58 7.98 -18.00
N GLY A 82 -14.42 7.28 -16.87
CA GLY A 82 -15.49 6.54 -16.19
C GLY A 82 -15.39 6.58 -14.66
N ASP A 83 -16.55 6.63 -14.00
CA ASP A 83 -16.68 6.79 -12.54
C ASP A 83 -16.36 5.52 -11.72
N HIS A 84 -16.03 4.41 -12.39
CA HIS A 84 -15.94 3.08 -11.77
C HIS A 84 -14.54 2.47 -11.78
N TYR A 85 -13.50 3.22 -12.15
CA TYR A 85 -12.12 2.75 -12.07
C TYR A 85 -11.62 2.73 -10.64
N ARG A 86 -10.83 1.71 -10.31
CA ARG A 86 -10.30 1.54 -8.96
C ARG A 86 -9.22 2.57 -8.68
N THR A 87 -9.27 3.07 -7.46
CA THR A 87 -8.22 3.91 -6.88
C THR A 87 -7.34 3.03 -6.00
N ARG A 88 -6.19 3.54 -5.58
CA ARG A 88 -5.39 2.84 -4.57
C ARG A 88 -6.15 2.64 -3.27
N LEU A 89 -7.05 3.55 -2.90
CA LEU A 89 -7.86 3.38 -1.70
C LEU A 89 -8.78 2.16 -1.80
N THR A 90 -9.42 1.93 -2.94
CA THR A 90 -10.29 0.75 -3.13
C THR A 90 -9.48 -0.53 -3.12
N HIS A 91 -8.31 -0.55 -3.78
CA HIS A 91 -7.35 -1.66 -3.70
C HIS A 91 -6.96 -1.99 -2.26
N THR A 92 -6.51 -0.98 -1.52
CA THR A 92 -6.09 -1.10 -0.13
C THR A 92 -7.21 -1.68 0.75
N ILE A 93 -8.45 -1.25 0.55
CA ILE A 93 -9.60 -1.79 1.29
C ILE A 93 -9.81 -3.28 0.96
N GLU A 94 -9.73 -3.66 -0.32
CA GLU A 94 -9.96 -5.04 -0.75
C GLU A 94 -8.87 -5.99 -0.28
N VAL A 95 -7.60 -5.61 -0.44
CA VAL A 95 -6.44 -6.33 0.13
C VAL A 95 -6.64 -6.51 1.62
N THR A 96 -7.01 -5.44 2.33
CA THR A 96 -7.25 -5.50 3.78
C THR A 96 -8.37 -6.46 4.14
N GLN A 97 -9.48 -6.44 3.41
CA GLN A 97 -10.62 -7.34 3.66
C GLN A 97 -10.24 -8.80 3.44
N ILE A 98 -9.59 -9.12 2.32
CA ILE A 98 -9.17 -10.50 2.02
C ILE A 98 -8.12 -10.96 3.04
N ALA A 99 -7.14 -10.12 3.37
CA ALA A 99 -6.09 -10.44 4.33
C ALA A 99 -6.66 -10.73 5.72
N ARG A 100 -7.64 -9.93 6.19
CA ARG A 100 -8.34 -10.19 7.45
C ARG A 100 -9.12 -11.51 7.44
N THR A 101 -9.74 -11.87 6.32
CA THR A 101 -10.41 -13.18 6.18
C THR A 101 -9.42 -14.33 6.35
N VAL A 102 -8.26 -14.25 5.70
CA VAL A 102 -7.18 -15.27 5.83
C VAL A 102 -6.65 -15.32 7.26
N ALA A 103 -6.33 -14.15 7.86
CA ALA A 103 -5.85 -14.07 9.24
C ALA A 103 -6.85 -14.69 10.22
N ARG A 104 -8.14 -14.37 10.09
CA ARG A 104 -9.20 -14.93 10.93
C ARG A 104 -9.31 -16.45 10.79
N ALA A 105 -9.26 -16.97 9.56
CA ALA A 105 -9.32 -18.41 9.31
C ALA A 105 -8.13 -19.16 9.95
N LEU A 106 -6.94 -18.56 9.93
CA LEU A 106 -5.71 -19.11 10.52
C LEU A 106 -5.54 -18.77 12.02
N ARG A 107 -6.50 -18.04 12.61
CA ARG A 107 -6.43 -17.50 13.99
C ARG A 107 -5.18 -16.66 14.23
N LEU A 108 -4.78 -15.87 13.25
CA LEU A 108 -3.71 -14.87 13.35
C LEU A 108 -4.28 -13.50 13.76
N ASN A 109 -3.40 -12.54 14.04
CA ASN A 109 -3.82 -11.24 14.56
C ASN A 109 -4.44 -10.36 13.45
N GLU A 110 -5.76 -10.20 13.49
CA GLU A 110 -6.48 -9.38 12.53
C GLU A 110 -6.13 -7.89 12.60
N ASP A 111 -5.85 -7.35 13.78
CA ASP A 111 -5.54 -5.92 13.94
C ASP A 111 -4.16 -5.60 13.35
N LEU A 112 -3.16 -6.48 13.50
CA LEU A 112 -1.86 -6.35 12.82
C LEU A 112 -2.05 -6.45 11.30
N THR A 113 -2.76 -7.49 10.84
CA THR A 113 -3.02 -7.71 9.41
C THR A 113 -3.73 -6.51 8.78
N GLU A 114 -4.71 -5.95 9.49
CA GLU A 114 -5.46 -4.75 9.07
C GLU A 114 -4.56 -3.51 9.02
N ALA A 115 -3.77 -3.26 10.05
CA ALA A 115 -2.87 -2.11 10.08
C ALA A 115 -1.84 -2.16 8.94
N VAL A 116 -1.22 -3.33 8.71
CA VAL A 116 -0.29 -3.53 7.58
C VAL A 116 -1.02 -3.37 6.25
N GLY A 117 -2.19 -3.99 6.10
CA GLY A 117 -3.02 -3.91 4.90
C GLY A 117 -3.39 -2.46 4.55
N LEU A 118 -3.72 -1.62 5.53
CA LEU A 118 -4.06 -0.21 5.28
C LEU A 118 -2.83 0.67 5.03
N GLY A 119 -1.66 0.26 5.51
CA GLY A 119 -0.41 1.03 5.42
C GLY A 119 0.49 0.69 4.24
N HIS A 120 0.31 -0.47 3.59
CA HIS A 120 1.28 -0.99 2.63
C HIS A 120 1.51 -0.04 1.44
N ASP A 121 0.45 0.65 1.01
CA ASP A 121 0.42 1.36 -0.27
C ASP A 121 0.59 2.88 -0.18
N LEU A 122 0.89 3.41 1.02
CA LEU A 122 0.97 4.85 1.31
C LEU A 122 2.01 5.61 0.45
N GLY A 123 3.10 4.93 0.07
CA GLY A 123 4.26 5.50 -0.61
C GLY A 123 4.19 5.51 -2.14
N HIS A 124 3.16 4.94 -2.75
CA HIS A 124 3.05 4.91 -4.21
C HIS A 124 2.97 6.33 -4.79
N PRO A 125 3.73 6.67 -5.85
CA PRO A 125 3.67 7.99 -6.47
C PRO A 125 2.40 8.14 -7.32
N PRO A 126 2.14 9.35 -7.86
CA PRO A 126 1.13 9.53 -8.89
C PRO A 126 1.28 8.54 -10.04
N PHE A 127 0.17 8.14 -10.64
CA PHE A 127 0.13 7.26 -11.83
C PHE A 127 0.68 5.83 -11.61
N GLY A 128 0.63 5.34 -10.37
CA GLY A 128 0.89 3.94 -10.03
C GLY A 128 2.29 3.45 -10.43
N HIS A 129 2.37 2.26 -11.01
CA HIS A 129 3.66 1.61 -11.35
C HIS A 129 4.46 2.38 -12.41
N ILE A 130 3.79 3.08 -13.32
CA ILE A 130 4.46 3.93 -14.30
C ILE A 130 5.19 5.06 -13.58
N GLY A 131 4.51 5.71 -12.62
CA GLY A 131 5.13 6.77 -11.85
C GLY A 131 6.29 6.29 -10.99
N GLU A 132 6.18 5.08 -10.43
CA GLU A 132 7.27 4.43 -9.70
C GLU A 132 8.49 4.21 -10.61
N ALA A 133 8.30 3.64 -11.79
CA ALA A 133 9.38 3.36 -12.74
C ALA A 133 10.08 4.64 -13.24
N VAL A 134 9.31 5.69 -13.55
CA VAL A 134 9.87 6.96 -14.01
C VAL A 134 10.64 7.66 -12.90
N LEU A 135 10.10 7.71 -11.68
CA LEU A 135 10.77 8.35 -10.55
C LEU A 135 12.06 7.60 -10.17
N ASP A 136 12.04 6.27 -10.19
CA ASP A 136 13.23 5.43 -9.99
C ASP A 136 14.32 5.72 -11.04
N LYS A 137 13.95 5.79 -12.32
CA LYS A 137 14.86 6.16 -13.42
C LYS A 137 15.48 7.54 -13.19
N CYS A 138 14.67 8.56 -12.90
CA CYS A 138 15.15 9.92 -12.66
C CYS A 138 16.14 10.00 -11.47
N LEU A 139 15.88 9.27 -10.38
CA LEU A 139 16.77 9.23 -9.22
C LEU A 139 18.09 8.51 -9.51
N LYS A 140 18.06 7.41 -10.26
CA LYS A 140 19.27 6.70 -10.70
C LYS A 140 20.14 7.58 -11.57
N GLU A 141 19.56 8.25 -12.55
CA GLU A 141 20.28 9.08 -13.52
C GLU A 141 20.92 10.31 -12.87
N ARG A 142 20.26 10.92 -11.87
CA ARG A 142 20.68 12.20 -11.31
C ARG A 142 21.40 12.12 -9.96
N PHE A 143 21.07 11.13 -9.13
CA PHE A 143 21.50 11.09 -7.73
C PHE A 143 22.14 9.75 -7.31
N ASP A 144 22.38 8.82 -8.24
CA ASP A 144 22.83 7.44 -7.93
C ASP A 144 21.90 6.74 -6.90
N GLY A 145 20.63 7.15 -6.89
CA GLY A 145 19.61 6.70 -5.97
C GLY A 145 18.65 5.70 -6.61
N GLY A 146 17.51 5.50 -5.98
CA GLY A 146 16.43 4.69 -6.53
C GLY A 146 15.12 4.95 -5.78
N PHE A 147 14.02 4.50 -6.38
CA PHE A 147 12.70 4.65 -5.80
C PHE A 147 11.99 3.29 -5.73
N ARG A 148 11.44 3.00 -4.54
CA ARG A 148 10.61 1.83 -4.29
C ARG A 148 9.44 2.26 -3.41
N HIS A 149 8.22 1.98 -3.85
CA HIS A 149 7.02 2.45 -3.15
C HIS A 149 6.97 1.96 -1.69
N TYR A 150 7.42 0.74 -1.39
CA TYR A 150 7.37 0.16 -0.05
C TYR A 150 8.36 0.82 0.92
N GLU A 151 9.53 1.24 0.44
CA GLU A 151 10.48 2.05 1.21
C GLU A 151 9.89 3.44 1.47
N GLN A 152 9.21 4.00 0.47
CA GLN A 152 8.51 5.27 0.62
C GLN A 152 7.30 5.16 1.57
N SER A 153 6.57 4.03 1.59
CA SER A 153 5.47 3.79 2.53
C SER A 153 5.99 3.78 3.97
N LEU A 154 7.11 3.10 4.22
CA LEU A 154 7.77 3.14 5.54
C LEU A 154 8.22 4.57 5.88
N ARG A 155 8.82 5.29 4.93
CA ARG A 155 9.24 6.68 5.13
C ARG A 155 8.08 7.62 5.43
N VAL A 156 6.91 7.42 4.82
CA VAL A 156 5.69 8.18 5.11
C VAL A 156 5.31 8.03 6.58
N VAL A 157 5.27 6.80 7.09
CA VAL A 157 4.85 6.53 8.47
C VAL A 157 5.93 6.83 9.51
N ASP A 158 7.21 6.83 9.13
CA ASP A 158 8.30 7.09 10.07
C ASP A 158 8.71 8.57 10.13
N VAL A 159 8.56 9.30 9.02
CA VAL A 159 9.22 10.61 8.87
C VAL A 159 8.30 11.69 8.31
N LEU A 160 7.43 11.40 7.35
CA LEU A 160 6.73 12.48 6.62
C LEU A 160 5.43 12.93 7.27
N GLU A 161 4.66 11.99 7.81
CA GLU A 161 3.40 12.34 8.47
C GLU A 161 3.62 13.15 9.75
N ARG A 162 2.57 13.86 10.19
CA ARG A 162 2.61 14.74 11.37
C ARG A 162 3.75 15.78 11.29
N ASP A 163 3.91 16.38 10.12
CA ASP A 163 4.82 17.51 9.85
C ASP A 163 6.29 17.19 10.23
N GLY A 164 6.75 15.97 9.89
CA GLY A 164 8.12 15.54 10.14
C GLY A 164 8.32 14.59 11.32
N LEU A 165 7.26 14.29 12.08
CA LEU A 165 7.34 13.49 13.32
C LEU A 165 7.05 11.99 13.11
N GLY A 166 6.47 11.61 11.97
CA GLY A 166 5.97 10.27 11.73
C GLY A 166 4.74 9.92 12.57
N LEU A 167 4.17 8.75 12.29
CA LEU A 167 3.05 8.16 13.00
C LEU A 167 3.50 7.36 14.24
N ASN A 168 4.80 7.08 14.41
CA ASN A 168 5.36 6.29 15.51
C ASN A 168 4.65 4.93 15.65
N LEU A 169 4.50 4.20 14.55
CA LEU A 169 3.84 2.89 14.52
C LEU A 169 4.70 1.82 15.24
N THR A 170 4.07 0.71 15.62
CA THR A 170 4.76 -0.46 16.17
C THR A 170 5.68 -1.11 15.14
N GLU A 171 6.72 -1.79 15.62
CA GLU A 171 7.73 -2.44 14.79
C GLU A 171 7.14 -3.45 13.80
N ASP A 172 6.18 -4.28 14.24
CA ASP A 172 5.57 -5.30 13.37
C ASP A 172 4.73 -4.69 12.24
N VAL A 173 4.04 -3.57 12.50
CA VAL A 173 3.31 -2.85 11.45
C VAL A 173 4.29 -2.23 10.45
N ARG A 174 5.38 -1.62 10.94
CA ARG A 174 6.44 -1.05 10.09
C ARG A 174 7.11 -2.12 9.22
N ASP A 175 7.45 -3.27 9.80
CA ASP A 175 8.00 -4.42 9.08
C ASP A 175 7.05 -4.90 7.99
N GLY A 176 5.77 -5.13 8.33
CA GLY A 176 4.78 -5.55 7.37
C GLY A 176 4.64 -4.57 6.20
N ILE A 177 4.61 -3.26 6.46
CA ILE A 177 4.57 -2.22 5.42
C ILE A 177 5.83 -2.26 4.55
N ALA A 178 7.00 -2.40 5.14
CA ALA A 178 8.27 -2.42 4.41
C ALA A 178 8.47 -3.70 3.58
N CYS A 179 7.91 -4.81 4.04
CA CYS A 179 8.17 -6.15 3.51
C CYS A 179 7.01 -6.72 2.66
N HIS A 180 5.92 -5.97 2.44
CA HIS A 180 4.77 -6.46 1.67
C HIS A 180 5.10 -6.73 0.19
N SER A 181 6.04 -6.00 -0.41
CA SER A 181 6.31 -6.09 -1.84
C SER A 181 7.13 -7.33 -2.19
N GLY A 182 6.85 -7.97 -3.33
CA GLY A 182 7.64 -9.10 -3.86
C GLY A 182 9.16 -8.82 -4.01
N ARG A 183 9.56 -7.55 -4.13
CA ARG A 183 10.97 -7.10 -4.22
C ARG A 183 11.64 -6.89 -2.85
N ALA A 184 10.87 -6.86 -1.78
CA ALA A 184 11.36 -6.70 -0.42
C ALA A 184 11.70 -8.05 0.22
N PRO A 185 12.53 -8.07 1.28
CA PRO A 185 12.67 -9.24 2.15
C PRO A 185 11.33 -9.77 2.66
N ALA A 186 11.30 -11.03 3.10
CA ALA A 186 10.10 -11.60 3.68
C ALA A 186 9.73 -10.89 5.00
N PRO A 187 8.44 -10.61 5.26
CA PRO A 187 7.99 -10.11 6.55
C PRO A 187 8.34 -11.07 7.68
N ARG A 188 8.54 -10.53 8.89
CA ARG A 188 8.83 -11.31 10.09
C ARG A 188 7.61 -12.06 10.61
N THR A 189 6.43 -11.47 10.46
CA THR A 189 5.16 -11.99 10.97
C THR A 189 4.38 -12.71 9.88
N LEU A 190 3.57 -13.70 10.27
CA LEU A 190 2.67 -14.35 9.33
C LEU A 190 1.60 -13.38 8.84
N GLU A 191 1.16 -12.44 9.67
CA GLU A 191 0.23 -11.37 9.31
C GLU A 191 0.78 -10.47 8.19
N GLY A 192 2.06 -10.07 8.27
CA GLY A 192 2.73 -9.36 7.17
C GLY A 192 2.85 -10.22 5.91
N ALA A 193 3.14 -11.51 6.07
CA ALA A 193 3.22 -12.45 4.95
C ALA A 193 1.85 -12.69 4.26
N ILE A 194 0.75 -12.64 5.01
CA ILE A 194 -0.61 -12.64 4.45
C ILE A 194 -0.78 -11.45 3.53
N VAL A 195 -0.51 -10.22 4.02
CA VAL A 195 -0.71 -9.02 3.20
C VAL A 195 0.15 -9.08 1.93
N ARG A 196 1.40 -9.53 2.03
CA ARG A 196 2.29 -9.72 0.88
C ARG A 196 1.71 -10.64 -0.19
N LEU A 197 1.08 -11.74 0.20
CA LEU A 197 0.54 -12.70 -0.75
C LEU A 197 -0.84 -12.27 -1.27
N VAL A 198 -1.71 -11.77 -0.39
CA VAL A 198 -3.05 -11.27 -0.73
C VAL A 198 -3.01 -10.06 -1.65
N ASP A 199 -2.00 -9.18 -1.52
CA ASP A 199 -1.79 -8.08 -2.45
C ASP A 199 -1.69 -8.58 -3.91
N ARG A 200 -0.99 -9.70 -4.14
CA ARG A 200 -0.92 -10.36 -5.46
C ARG A 200 -2.27 -10.92 -5.91
N ILE A 201 -3.06 -11.50 -4.99
CA ILE A 201 -4.39 -12.05 -5.29
C ILE A 201 -5.35 -10.94 -5.72
N ALA A 202 -5.39 -9.83 -4.96
CA ALA A 202 -6.27 -8.71 -5.24
C ALA A 202 -5.88 -8.01 -6.55
N TYR A 203 -4.58 -7.75 -6.72
CA TYR A 203 -4.01 -7.11 -7.90
C TYR A 203 -4.45 -7.79 -9.21
N ILE A 204 -4.25 -9.11 -9.33
CA ILE A 204 -4.53 -9.83 -10.59
C ILE A 204 -6.02 -9.75 -10.96
N ASN A 205 -6.91 -9.93 -9.99
CA ASN A 205 -8.33 -10.02 -10.29
C ASN A 205 -8.94 -8.68 -10.70
N HIS A 206 -8.55 -7.63 -9.99
CA HIS A 206 -9.11 -6.30 -10.16
C HIS A 206 -8.53 -5.59 -11.38
N ASP A 207 -7.27 -5.87 -11.71
CA ASP A 207 -6.66 -5.33 -12.91
C ASP A 207 -7.20 -5.99 -14.19
N ILE A 208 -7.62 -7.27 -14.13
CA ILE A 208 -8.38 -7.92 -15.23
C ILE A 208 -9.72 -7.20 -15.45
N ASP A 209 -10.45 -6.92 -14.36
CA ASP A 209 -11.74 -6.21 -14.45
C ASP A 209 -11.57 -4.83 -15.08
N ASP A 210 -10.58 -4.06 -14.61
CA ASP A 210 -10.32 -2.71 -15.12
C ASP A 210 -9.79 -2.74 -16.56
N ALA A 211 -8.95 -3.72 -16.92
CA ALA A 211 -8.45 -3.90 -18.29
C ALA A 211 -9.58 -4.24 -19.27
N THR A 212 -10.53 -5.06 -18.82
CA THR A 212 -11.72 -5.42 -19.60
C THR A 212 -12.63 -4.21 -19.79
N ARG A 213 -12.86 -3.43 -18.72
CA ARG A 213 -13.65 -2.17 -18.78
C ARG A 213 -13.02 -1.12 -19.67
N ALA A 214 -11.69 -1.02 -19.66
CA ALA A 214 -10.94 -0.13 -20.52
C ALA A 214 -10.84 -0.62 -21.98
N GLY A 215 -11.36 -1.82 -22.29
CA GLY A 215 -11.30 -2.42 -23.62
C GLY A 215 -9.88 -2.80 -24.06
N VAL A 216 -8.94 -2.94 -23.12
CA VAL A 216 -7.55 -3.34 -23.40
C VAL A 216 -7.46 -4.84 -23.68
N VAL A 217 -8.31 -5.62 -23.00
CA VAL A 217 -8.45 -7.07 -23.19
C VAL A 217 -9.94 -7.43 -23.14
N SER A 218 -10.30 -8.58 -23.67
CA SER A 218 -11.61 -9.21 -23.50
C SER A 218 -11.49 -10.47 -22.65
N GLU A 219 -12.60 -10.95 -22.08
CA GLU A 219 -12.62 -12.21 -21.32
C GLU A 219 -12.09 -13.40 -22.14
N GLY A 220 -12.30 -13.39 -23.46
CA GLY A 220 -11.82 -14.42 -24.38
C GLY A 220 -10.30 -14.38 -24.64
N ASP A 221 -9.62 -13.28 -24.29
CA ASP A 221 -8.17 -13.17 -24.43
C ASP A 221 -7.41 -13.80 -23.25
N LEU A 222 -8.10 -14.00 -22.12
CA LEU A 222 -7.51 -14.54 -20.90
C LEU A 222 -6.98 -15.97 -21.12
N PRO A 223 -5.84 -16.34 -20.50
CA PRO A 223 -5.24 -17.65 -20.70
C PRO A 223 -6.13 -18.74 -20.10
N LEU A 224 -6.59 -19.68 -20.94
CA LEU A 224 -7.55 -20.72 -20.52
C LEU A 224 -7.05 -21.61 -19.38
N GLY A 225 -5.74 -21.87 -19.30
CA GLY A 225 -5.15 -22.70 -18.24
C GLY A 225 -5.44 -22.14 -16.84
N PRO A 226 -4.92 -20.94 -16.52
CA PRO A 226 -5.19 -20.27 -15.25
C PRO A 226 -6.68 -20.02 -14.98
N ILE A 227 -7.45 -19.66 -16.00
CA ILE A 227 -8.89 -19.39 -15.83
C ILE A 227 -9.68 -20.67 -15.49
N ASN A 228 -9.31 -21.81 -16.08
CA ASN A 228 -9.93 -23.09 -15.74
C ASN A 228 -9.52 -23.58 -14.34
N ALA A 229 -8.27 -23.31 -13.92
CA ALA A 229 -7.78 -23.71 -12.60
C ALA A 229 -8.36 -22.83 -11.49
N LEU A 230 -8.36 -21.52 -11.67
CA LEU A 230 -8.70 -20.56 -10.61
C LEU A 230 -10.19 -20.17 -10.61
N GLY A 231 -10.81 -20.10 -11.80
CA GLY A 231 -12.21 -19.70 -11.93
C GLY A 231 -12.47 -18.64 -13.02
N GLN A 232 -13.71 -18.66 -13.53
CA GLN A 232 -14.14 -17.81 -14.64
C GLN A 232 -14.37 -16.35 -14.22
N THR A 233 -14.88 -16.12 -13.01
CA THR A 233 -15.15 -14.77 -12.48
C THR A 233 -14.06 -14.35 -11.50
N GLY A 234 -13.87 -13.02 -11.32
CA GLY A 234 -12.96 -12.50 -10.30
C GLY A 234 -13.29 -12.99 -8.90
N SER A 235 -14.58 -13.08 -8.55
CA SER A 235 -15.03 -13.62 -7.27
C SER A 235 -14.67 -15.09 -7.08
N ALA A 236 -14.85 -15.94 -8.10
CA ALA A 236 -14.51 -17.36 -8.03
C ALA A 236 -13.00 -17.58 -7.89
N ARG A 237 -12.19 -16.78 -8.61
CA ARG A 237 -10.72 -16.81 -8.49
C ARG A 237 -10.24 -16.40 -7.12
N ILE A 238 -10.78 -15.31 -6.56
CA ILE A 238 -10.44 -14.86 -5.21
C ILE A 238 -10.82 -15.94 -4.19
N ASP A 239 -12.03 -16.48 -4.27
CA ASP A 239 -12.52 -17.53 -3.36
C ASP A 239 -11.61 -18.76 -3.38
N TYR A 240 -11.29 -19.28 -4.58
CA TYR A 240 -10.40 -20.42 -4.74
C TYR A 240 -8.99 -20.15 -4.20
N LEU A 241 -8.38 -19.01 -4.56
CA LEU A 241 -7.05 -18.64 -4.09
C LEU A 241 -6.99 -18.46 -2.57
N VAL A 242 -8.04 -17.90 -1.96
CA VAL A 242 -8.13 -17.72 -0.51
C VAL A 242 -8.30 -19.07 0.21
N HIS A 243 -9.15 -19.95 -0.30
CA HIS A 243 -9.31 -21.29 0.24
C HIS A 243 -8.00 -22.09 0.18
N ASP A 244 -7.37 -22.11 -0.98
CA ASP A 244 -6.09 -22.79 -1.19
C ASP A 244 -4.98 -22.23 -0.29
N LEU A 245 -4.88 -20.91 -0.18
CA LEU A 245 -3.95 -20.22 0.71
C LEU A 245 -4.14 -20.63 2.17
N VAL A 246 -5.38 -20.65 2.66
CA VAL A 246 -5.68 -21.00 4.07
C VAL A 246 -5.32 -22.46 4.36
N GLU A 247 -5.76 -23.41 3.54
CA GLU A 247 -5.53 -24.84 3.77
C GLU A 247 -4.04 -25.19 3.73
N HIS A 248 -3.32 -24.70 2.72
CA HIS A 248 -1.88 -24.95 2.60
C HIS A 248 -1.08 -24.24 3.69
N SER A 249 -1.49 -23.02 4.06
CA SER A 249 -0.80 -22.29 5.13
C SER A 249 -0.97 -22.96 6.50
N GLN A 250 -2.18 -23.44 6.79
CA GLN A 250 -2.47 -24.17 8.01
C GLN A 250 -1.66 -25.47 8.10
N ALA A 251 -1.52 -26.20 7.00
CA ALA A 251 -0.73 -27.43 6.94
C ALA A 251 0.78 -27.17 7.08
N ALA A 252 1.28 -26.10 6.47
CA ALA A 252 2.71 -25.76 6.46
C ALA A 252 3.18 -25.05 7.74
N GLY A 253 2.30 -24.40 8.50
CA GLY A 253 2.67 -23.50 9.59
C GLY A 253 3.39 -22.23 9.10
N ALA A 254 3.15 -21.84 7.84
CA ALA A 254 3.73 -20.69 7.17
C ALA A 254 2.72 -20.15 6.14
N ILE A 255 2.85 -18.91 5.68
CA ILE A 255 1.94 -18.37 4.66
C ILE A 255 2.41 -18.77 3.26
N VAL A 256 1.66 -19.67 2.63
CA VAL A 256 2.00 -20.26 1.32
C VAL A 256 0.76 -20.48 0.46
N GLN A 257 0.91 -20.32 -0.86
CA GLN A 257 -0.07 -20.78 -1.85
C GLN A 257 0.28 -22.22 -2.24
N GLY A 258 -0.71 -23.06 -2.51
CA GLY A 258 -0.53 -24.39 -3.10
C GLY A 258 0.15 -24.31 -4.47
N GLU A 259 0.83 -25.39 -4.86
CA GLU A 259 1.65 -25.41 -6.08
C GLU A 259 0.83 -25.15 -7.35
N GLU A 260 -0.33 -25.78 -7.49
CA GLU A 260 -1.22 -25.63 -8.64
C GLU A 260 -1.79 -24.21 -8.72
N ALA A 261 -2.40 -23.72 -7.62
CA ALA A 261 -2.99 -22.40 -7.55
C ALA A 261 -1.94 -21.30 -7.72
N GLY A 262 -0.76 -21.46 -7.11
CA GLY A 262 0.37 -20.54 -7.22
C GLY A 262 0.91 -20.47 -8.64
N ALA A 263 1.09 -21.62 -9.32
CA ALA A 263 1.55 -21.66 -10.71
C ALA A 263 0.54 -20.98 -11.66
N ALA A 264 -0.75 -21.28 -11.51
CA ALA A 264 -1.82 -20.64 -12.29
C ALA A 264 -1.86 -19.12 -12.06
N MET A 265 -1.73 -18.67 -10.81
CA MET A 265 -1.68 -17.26 -10.45
C MET A 265 -0.47 -16.56 -11.11
N ASP A 266 0.71 -17.19 -11.10
CA ASP A 266 1.92 -16.62 -11.70
C ASP A 266 1.88 -16.57 -13.23
N GLU A 267 1.28 -17.58 -13.87
CA GLU A 267 1.02 -17.56 -15.31
C GLU A 267 0.07 -16.42 -15.68
N LEU A 268 -1.05 -16.28 -14.97
CA LEU A 268 -2.03 -15.22 -15.21
C LEU A 268 -1.41 -13.82 -15.00
N ARG A 269 -0.60 -13.66 -13.95
CA ARG A 269 0.15 -12.42 -13.69
C ARG A 269 1.14 -12.10 -14.80
N THR A 270 1.86 -13.09 -15.31
CA THR A 270 2.82 -12.92 -16.41
C THR A 270 2.10 -12.48 -17.69
N TRP A 271 0.96 -13.10 -17.99
CA TRP A 271 0.12 -12.70 -19.12
C TRP A 271 -0.40 -11.26 -18.97
N MET A 272 -0.91 -10.91 -17.78
CA MET A 272 -1.36 -9.55 -17.48
C MET A 272 -0.23 -8.55 -17.70
N PHE A 273 0.98 -8.84 -17.21
CA PHE A 273 2.17 -8.00 -17.41
C PHE A 273 2.44 -7.70 -18.89
N ASP A 274 2.45 -8.73 -19.73
CA ASP A 274 2.70 -8.61 -21.17
C ASP A 274 1.58 -7.84 -21.92
N LYS A 275 0.31 -8.20 -21.67
CA LYS A 275 -0.82 -7.68 -22.46
C LYS A 275 -1.34 -6.34 -21.97
N VAL A 276 -1.34 -6.12 -20.66
CA VAL A 276 -1.97 -4.94 -20.06
C VAL A 276 -0.92 -3.86 -19.77
N TYR A 277 0.18 -4.18 -19.08
CA TYR A 277 1.13 -3.17 -18.64
C TYR A 277 2.18 -2.83 -19.71
N LEU A 278 2.53 -3.79 -20.59
CA LEU A 278 3.48 -3.58 -21.70
C LEU A 278 2.81 -3.42 -23.07
N GLY A 279 1.48 -3.48 -23.13
CA GLY A 279 0.69 -3.34 -24.35
C GLY A 279 0.80 -1.96 -25.00
N GLU A 280 0.38 -1.84 -26.25
CA GLU A 280 0.53 -0.61 -27.06
C GLU A 280 -0.16 0.62 -26.43
N SER A 281 -1.38 0.45 -25.93
CA SER A 281 -2.12 1.49 -25.21
C SER A 281 -1.36 2.00 -23.98
N ALA A 282 -0.81 1.07 -23.19
CA ALA A 282 -0.01 1.41 -22.01
C ALA A 282 1.28 2.16 -22.37
N ARG A 283 1.93 1.84 -23.49
CA ARG A 283 3.15 2.54 -23.94
C ARG A 283 2.90 4.00 -24.29
N ALA A 284 1.78 4.31 -24.95
CA ALA A 284 1.44 5.68 -25.31
C ALA A 284 1.21 6.55 -24.06
N GLU A 285 0.46 6.03 -23.09
CA GLU A 285 0.25 6.72 -21.80
C GLU A 285 1.53 6.79 -20.98
N HIS A 286 2.36 5.74 -20.98
CA HIS A 286 3.66 5.75 -20.32
C HIS A 286 4.52 6.93 -20.78
N SER A 287 4.63 7.17 -22.09
CA SER A 287 5.41 8.32 -22.62
C SER A 287 4.87 9.68 -22.14
N ARG A 288 3.56 9.82 -21.98
CA ARG A 288 2.94 11.07 -21.49
C ARG A 288 3.24 11.28 -20.01
N ILE A 289 3.07 10.24 -19.20
CA ILE A 289 3.34 10.27 -17.75
C ILE A 289 4.83 10.47 -17.48
N GLU A 290 5.70 9.81 -18.25
CA GLU A 290 7.15 9.98 -18.17
C GLU A 290 7.53 11.45 -18.37
N ARG A 291 7.00 12.08 -19.42
CA ARG A 291 7.22 13.51 -19.67
C ARG A 291 6.75 14.38 -18.49
N VAL A 292 5.59 14.09 -17.91
CA VAL A 292 5.05 14.85 -16.77
C VAL A 292 6.00 14.75 -15.57
N ILE A 293 6.30 13.54 -15.11
CA ILE A 293 7.13 13.33 -13.92
C ILE A 293 8.55 13.83 -14.13
N THR A 294 9.18 13.52 -15.27
CA THR A 294 10.55 13.97 -15.56
C THR A 294 10.66 15.49 -15.63
N THR A 295 9.64 16.18 -16.19
CA THR A 295 9.61 17.66 -16.21
C THR A 295 9.56 18.23 -14.80
N LEU A 296 8.64 17.74 -13.96
CA LEU A 296 8.50 18.20 -12.58
C LEU A 296 9.75 17.85 -11.75
N PHE A 297 10.28 16.65 -11.89
CA PHE A 297 11.51 16.22 -11.24
C PHE A 297 12.68 17.13 -11.58
N ASN A 298 12.91 17.38 -12.87
CA ASN A 298 14.00 18.26 -13.30
C ASN A 298 13.81 19.70 -12.82
N HIS A 299 12.57 20.20 -12.82
CA HIS A 299 12.25 21.52 -12.30
C HIS A 299 12.68 21.67 -10.83
N TYR A 300 12.20 20.79 -9.96
CA TYR A 300 12.48 20.88 -8.52
C TYR A 300 13.91 20.49 -8.15
N ALA A 301 14.52 19.58 -8.90
CA ALA A 301 15.90 19.21 -8.65
C ALA A 301 16.89 20.29 -9.14
N ASN A 302 16.52 21.11 -10.13
CA ASN A 302 17.32 22.27 -10.57
C ASN A 302 17.10 23.51 -9.71
N ASP A 303 15.89 23.70 -9.17
CA ASP A 303 15.53 24.85 -8.33
C ASP A 303 14.84 24.37 -7.04
N PRO A 304 15.62 23.93 -6.03
CA PRO A 304 15.11 23.33 -4.80
C PRO A 304 14.24 24.27 -3.93
N ASP A 305 14.37 25.58 -4.12
CA ASP A 305 13.62 26.59 -3.36
C ASP A 305 12.16 26.68 -3.83
N ARG A 306 11.84 26.09 -5.00
CA ARG A 306 10.47 25.97 -5.51
C ARG A 306 9.70 24.78 -4.96
N ILE A 307 10.36 23.84 -4.28
CA ILE A 307 9.67 22.74 -3.61
C ILE A 307 8.83 23.36 -2.49
N PRO A 308 7.48 23.22 -2.50
CA PRO A 308 6.66 23.78 -1.44
C PRO A 308 7.04 23.23 -0.06
N ASP A 309 6.98 24.07 0.97
CA ASP A 309 7.30 23.77 2.38
C ASP A 309 6.43 22.67 3.03
N ALA A 310 5.64 21.95 2.26
CA ALA A 310 4.78 20.85 2.70
C ALA A 310 5.30 19.44 2.33
N GLY A 311 6.50 19.33 1.74
CA GLY A 311 6.86 18.17 0.91
C GLY A 311 8.02 17.28 1.36
N GLY A 312 8.66 17.50 2.51
CA GLY A 312 9.82 16.67 2.90
C GLY A 312 10.20 16.79 4.36
N ALA A 313 10.95 15.80 4.85
CA ALA A 313 11.46 15.80 6.21
C ALA A 313 12.47 16.96 6.45
N PRO A 314 12.48 17.59 7.63
CA PRO A 314 13.49 18.59 7.97
C PRO A 314 14.91 18.05 7.78
N GLY A 315 15.78 18.82 7.11
CA GLY A 315 17.19 18.45 6.88
C GLY A 315 17.41 17.34 5.84
N ALA A 316 16.38 16.91 5.12
CA ALA A 316 16.53 15.91 4.06
C ALA A 316 17.40 16.42 2.90
N SER A 317 18.17 15.51 2.31
CA SER A 317 18.92 15.75 1.08
C SER A 317 17.99 16.08 -0.10
N LEU A 318 18.54 16.71 -1.14
CA LEU A 318 17.75 17.20 -2.28
C LEU A 318 16.98 16.08 -2.98
N ASP A 319 17.62 14.94 -3.25
CA ASP A 319 17.01 13.75 -3.84
C ASP A 319 15.77 13.31 -3.05
N ARG A 320 15.86 13.33 -1.71
CA ARG A 320 14.74 12.98 -0.83
C ARG A 320 13.65 14.02 -0.82
N ARG A 321 13.97 15.31 -0.76
CA ARG A 321 12.98 16.39 -0.82
C ARG A 321 12.16 16.34 -2.11
N VAL A 322 12.82 16.12 -3.26
CA VAL A 322 12.14 15.99 -4.56
C VAL A 322 11.28 14.73 -4.59
N THR A 323 11.83 13.60 -4.13
CA THR A 323 11.12 12.31 -4.07
C THR A 323 9.86 12.39 -3.21
N ASP A 324 10.00 12.90 -1.99
CA ASP A 324 8.92 13.00 -1.01
C ASP A 324 7.79 13.89 -1.53
N TYR A 325 8.13 15.01 -2.17
CA TYR A 325 7.15 15.92 -2.75
C TYR A 325 6.41 15.29 -3.92
N LEU A 326 7.13 14.73 -4.90
CA LEU A 326 6.52 14.12 -6.09
C LEU A 326 5.68 12.88 -5.74
N ALA A 327 6.24 11.96 -4.93
CA ALA A 327 5.50 10.76 -4.50
C ALA A 327 4.29 11.13 -3.63
N GLY A 328 4.35 12.24 -2.91
CA GLY A 328 3.27 12.78 -2.08
C GLY A 328 2.10 13.38 -2.87
N MET A 329 2.24 13.66 -4.16
CA MET A 329 1.16 14.24 -4.98
C MET A 329 0.03 13.25 -5.26
N THR A 330 -1.16 13.76 -5.55
CA THR A 330 -2.22 12.98 -6.21
C THR A 330 -2.11 13.16 -7.73
N ASP A 331 -2.74 12.28 -8.52
CA ASP A 331 -2.62 12.31 -9.99
C ASP A 331 -3.09 13.66 -10.56
N ARG A 332 -4.28 14.10 -10.15
CA ARG A 332 -4.84 15.41 -10.55
C ARG A 332 -3.99 16.60 -10.12
N TYR A 333 -3.41 16.54 -8.92
CA TYR A 333 -2.53 17.61 -8.46
C TYR A 333 -1.24 17.64 -9.28
N CYS A 334 -0.66 16.48 -9.58
CA CYS A 334 0.54 16.34 -10.40
C CYS A 334 0.33 16.94 -11.81
N ILE A 335 -0.77 16.59 -12.47
CA ILE A 335 -1.13 17.17 -13.78
C ILE A 335 -1.29 18.69 -13.70
N ARG A 336 -2.05 19.20 -12.71
CA ARG A 336 -2.25 20.64 -12.55
C ARG A 336 -0.94 21.40 -12.36
N VAL A 337 -0.02 20.88 -11.53
CA VAL A 337 1.30 21.51 -11.31
C VAL A 337 2.13 21.48 -12.60
N PHE A 338 2.07 20.39 -13.36
CA PHE A 338 2.73 20.30 -14.66
C PHE A 338 2.18 21.31 -15.67
N GLU A 339 0.85 21.47 -15.76
CA GLU A 339 0.20 22.45 -16.63
C GLU A 339 0.60 23.88 -16.25
N GLN A 340 0.56 24.23 -14.96
CA GLN A 340 0.99 25.54 -14.46
C GLN A 340 2.46 25.85 -14.78
N LEU A 341 3.31 24.83 -14.82
CA LEU A 341 4.73 25.00 -15.11
C LEU A 341 5.02 25.14 -16.62
N THR A 342 4.22 24.51 -17.47
CA THR A 342 4.52 24.38 -18.90
C THR A 342 3.65 25.26 -19.80
N VAL A 343 2.48 25.68 -19.33
CA VAL A 343 1.56 26.55 -20.07
C VAL A 343 1.76 28.00 -19.60
N PRO A 344 2.13 28.94 -20.50
CA PRO A 344 2.31 30.33 -20.11
C PRO A 344 1.00 30.95 -19.59
N GLU A 345 1.10 31.79 -18.57
CA GLU A 345 -0.07 32.42 -17.92
C GLU A 345 -0.98 33.17 -18.91
N SER A 346 -0.44 33.71 -20.00
CA SER A 346 -1.21 34.40 -21.04
C SER A 346 -2.17 33.49 -21.83
N PHE A 347 -2.05 32.17 -21.69
CA PHE A 347 -2.87 31.17 -22.40
C PHE A 347 -3.64 30.24 -21.44
N ALA A 348 -3.50 30.42 -20.12
CA ALA A 348 -4.31 29.72 -19.13
C ALA A 348 -5.67 30.44 -19.01
N ALA A 349 -6.71 29.87 -19.64
CA ALA A 349 -8.08 30.40 -19.65
C ALA A 349 -8.92 29.91 -18.48
#